data_AF-A0A3R9WHN0-F1
#
_entry.id   AF-A0A3R9WHN0-F1
#
_cell.length_a   1.000
_cell.length_b   1.000
_cell.length_c   1.000
_cell.angle_alpha   90.00
_cell.angle_beta   90.00
_cell.angle_gamma   90.00
#
_symmetry.space_group_name_H-M   'P 1'
#
loop_
_entity.id
_entity.type
_entity.pdbx_description
1 polymer ?
#
loop_
_entity_poly.entity_id
_entity_poly.type
_entity_poly.pdbx_seq_one_letter_code
_entity_poly.pdbx_strand_id
1 'polypeptide(L)'
;MLPSNLQAEQFIGYPPEARRLAVANLRALQQLPLSFLPGLLRELIDYDFKFPVERIAIEKELANLSSLSQAQINQWFQAFSQLSLSSKLEHLDWVNHPARFLEQESAHLWTTHQLDAFRKAATDYGDRLRSVVSVEPIPVPRLGIAVIGQGVASYDGSLFRNLRKQGTYFGRVKPENGLEHLLTAVAVRAKAYPVPYGHWYVDGGQAADHSPLMTCVQYQALEPVRVALLKYMQKEIEQPGMGPEELRTNLARLLPSDLGMDKAGDAVLDRFQVKLLTEGSGTQIFSTTFAQWTAREALRRAQPLTLLVRFAPRQRQRPMNELLSGSHGNPELDLIGSLIDADMGTYYHWINQQRLSGSEHSSFLVWFEGHSQALVIAPSLPRGAESNSAIDLRELISLTTG
;
A
#
# COMPACT_ATOMS: atom_id res chain seq x y z
N MET A 1 -16.07 -5.68 28.75
CA MET A 1 -14.91 -6.44 29.27
C MET A 1 -13.71 -5.51 29.30
N LEU A 2 -12.97 -5.48 30.41
CA LEU A 2 -11.74 -4.67 30.52
C LEU A 2 -10.51 -5.43 30.01
N PRO A 3 -9.46 -4.74 29.51
CA PRO A 3 -8.20 -5.37 29.09
C PRO A 3 -7.57 -6.31 30.13
N SER A 4 -7.64 -5.96 31.42
CA SER A 4 -7.12 -6.80 32.52
C SER A 4 -7.79 -8.18 32.63
N ASN A 5 -8.97 -8.34 32.02
CA ASN A 5 -9.75 -9.57 32.04
C ASN A 5 -9.50 -10.43 30.79
N LEU A 6 -8.56 -10.05 29.93
CA LEU A 6 -8.23 -10.82 28.74
C LEU A 6 -7.77 -12.24 29.09
N GLN A 7 -8.20 -13.23 28.31
CA GLN A 7 -7.83 -14.63 28.44
C GLN A 7 -7.46 -15.21 27.08
N ALA A 8 -6.69 -16.30 27.07
CA ALA A 8 -6.19 -16.91 25.84
C ALA A 8 -7.33 -17.42 24.91
N GLU A 9 -8.44 -17.86 25.49
CA GLU A 9 -9.59 -18.43 24.78
C GLU A 9 -10.31 -17.39 23.91
N GLN A 10 -10.18 -16.10 24.23
CA GLN A 10 -10.82 -15.02 23.50
C GLN A 10 -10.18 -14.79 22.12
N PHE A 11 -8.98 -15.31 21.89
CA PHE A 11 -8.28 -15.23 20.60
C PHE A 11 -8.52 -16.46 19.71
N ILE A 12 -9.49 -17.33 20.04
CA ILE A 12 -9.72 -18.58 19.29
C ILE A 12 -10.11 -18.34 17.82
N GLY A 13 -10.77 -17.22 17.52
CA GLY A 13 -11.16 -16.82 16.18
C GLY A 13 -10.06 -16.12 15.37
N TYR A 14 -8.88 -15.87 15.98
CA TYR A 14 -7.78 -15.24 15.27
C TYR A 14 -7.08 -16.26 14.37
N PRO A 15 -6.47 -15.82 13.24
CA PRO A 15 -5.58 -16.67 12.46
C PRO A 15 -4.45 -17.29 13.31
N PRO A 16 -3.87 -18.43 12.90
CA PRO A 16 -2.97 -19.21 13.74
C PRO A 16 -1.78 -18.43 14.31
N GLU A 17 -1.06 -17.65 13.49
CA GLU A 17 0.10 -16.89 13.96
C GLU A 17 -0.30 -15.67 14.79
N ALA A 18 -1.36 -14.95 14.37
CA ALA A 18 -1.97 -13.88 15.13
C ALA A 18 -2.37 -14.34 16.55
N ARG A 19 -3.03 -15.50 16.65
CA ARG A 19 -3.43 -16.11 17.92
C ARG A 19 -2.21 -16.46 18.77
N ARG A 20 -1.22 -17.12 18.17
CA ARG A 20 0.03 -17.48 18.86
C ARG A 20 0.70 -16.24 19.45
N LEU A 21 0.80 -15.18 18.67
CA LEU A 21 1.44 -13.93 19.08
C LEU A 21 0.64 -13.19 20.15
N ALA A 22 -0.70 -13.15 20.06
CA ALA A 22 -1.58 -12.57 21.07
C ALA A 22 -1.44 -13.29 22.43
N VAL A 23 -1.49 -14.62 22.43
CA VAL A 23 -1.40 -15.43 23.64
C VAL A 23 0.00 -15.32 24.27
N ALA A 24 1.06 -15.32 23.46
CA ALA A 24 2.43 -15.15 23.95
C ALA A 24 2.66 -13.80 24.66
N ASN A 25 1.94 -12.75 24.24
CA ASN A 25 2.06 -11.40 24.79
C ASN A 25 0.89 -11.01 25.71
N LEU A 26 0.06 -11.96 26.16
CA LEU A 26 -1.17 -11.70 26.89
C LEU A 26 -0.98 -10.76 28.09
N ARG A 27 0.09 -10.95 28.87
CA ARG A 27 0.40 -10.10 30.03
C ARG A 27 0.67 -8.65 29.66
N ALA A 28 1.32 -8.40 28.53
CA ALA A 28 1.57 -7.03 28.06
C ALA A 28 0.24 -6.40 27.61
N LEU A 29 -0.57 -7.15 26.84
CA LEU A 29 -1.89 -6.70 26.37
C LEU A 29 -2.84 -6.35 27.52
N GLN A 30 -2.85 -7.14 28.59
CA GLN A 30 -3.68 -6.92 29.78
C GLN A 30 -3.38 -5.59 30.51
N GLN A 31 -2.19 -5.01 30.31
CA GLN A 31 -1.77 -3.77 30.96
C GLN A 31 -2.09 -2.51 30.12
N LEU A 32 -2.57 -2.68 28.88
CA LEU A 32 -2.86 -1.55 27.98
C LEU A 32 -4.26 -0.97 28.24
N PRO A 33 -4.45 0.34 28.05
CA PRO A 33 -5.77 0.95 28.20
C PRO A 33 -6.70 0.54 27.06
N LEU A 34 -8.00 0.50 27.35
CA LEU A 34 -9.04 0.14 26.38
C LEU A 34 -9.11 1.14 25.21
N SER A 35 -8.70 2.39 25.42
CA SER A 35 -8.62 3.41 24.37
C SER A 35 -7.45 3.21 23.39
N PHE A 36 -6.62 2.18 23.58
CA PHE A 36 -5.49 1.89 22.70
C PHE A 36 -5.53 0.45 22.17
N LEU A 37 -5.76 -0.50 23.07
CA LEU A 37 -5.59 -1.93 22.79
C LEU A 37 -6.38 -2.44 21.56
N PRO A 38 -7.64 -2.04 21.32
CA PRO A 38 -8.36 -2.44 20.10
C PRO A 38 -7.66 -1.98 18.81
N GLY A 39 -6.94 -0.86 18.84
CA GLY A 39 -6.09 -0.39 17.74
C GLY A 39 -5.00 -1.40 17.40
N LEU A 40 -4.27 -1.84 18.42
CA LEU A 40 -3.23 -2.87 18.28
C LEU A 40 -3.82 -4.23 17.86
N LEU A 41 -4.96 -4.63 18.43
CA LEU A 41 -5.61 -5.88 18.06
C LEU A 41 -6.13 -5.88 16.62
N ARG A 42 -6.53 -4.73 16.06
CA ARG A 42 -6.86 -4.61 14.64
C ARG A 42 -5.66 -4.92 13.76
N GLU A 43 -4.46 -4.52 14.16
CA GLU A 43 -3.25 -4.89 13.42
C GLU A 43 -2.92 -6.37 13.64
N LEU A 44 -3.06 -6.88 14.87
CA LEU A 44 -2.72 -8.26 15.21
C LEU A 44 -3.63 -9.29 14.53
N ILE A 45 -4.93 -9.04 14.42
CA ILE A 45 -5.89 -10.00 13.83
C ILE A 45 -5.61 -10.27 12.33
N ASP A 46 -4.98 -9.31 11.64
CA ASP A 46 -4.59 -9.42 10.23
C ASP A 46 -3.13 -9.93 10.07
N TYR A 47 -2.42 -10.31 11.15
CA TYR A 47 -0.98 -10.59 11.15
C TYR A 47 -0.54 -11.64 10.12
N ASP A 48 -1.27 -12.76 9.99
CA ASP A 48 -0.98 -13.83 9.02
C ASP A 48 -1.02 -13.37 7.56
N PHE A 49 -1.61 -12.21 7.29
CA PHE A 49 -1.73 -11.61 5.96
C PHE A 49 -0.92 -10.32 5.79
N LYS A 50 -0.08 -9.97 6.78
CA LYS A 50 0.82 -8.83 6.71
C LYS A 50 2.11 -9.19 5.99
N PHE A 51 2.71 -8.21 5.32
CA PHE A 51 4.04 -8.37 4.74
C PHE A 51 5.11 -8.51 5.84
N PRO A 52 6.28 -9.09 5.54
CA PRO A 52 7.33 -9.32 6.54
C PRO A 52 7.71 -8.08 7.35
N VAL A 53 7.83 -6.91 6.71
CA VAL A 53 8.18 -5.65 7.41
C VAL A 53 7.09 -5.20 8.38
N GLU A 54 5.81 -5.39 8.04
CA GLU A 54 4.68 -5.11 8.94
C GLU A 54 4.67 -6.07 10.14
N ARG A 55 4.96 -7.36 9.92
CA ARG A 55 5.05 -8.36 11.00
C ARG A 55 6.18 -8.05 11.97
N ILE A 56 7.38 -7.76 11.45
CA ILE A 56 8.54 -7.38 12.24
C ILE A 56 8.24 -6.13 13.08
N ALA A 57 7.53 -5.14 12.52
CA ALA A 57 7.14 -3.95 13.27
C ALA A 57 6.24 -4.30 14.48
N ILE A 58 5.23 -5.15 14.28
CA ILE A 58 4.33 -5.60 15.35
C ILE A 58 5.08 -6.42 16.40
N GLU A 59 5.96 -7.32 15.98
CA GLU A 59 6.79 -8.12 16.90
C GLU A 59 7.70 -7.25 17.75
N LYS A 60 8.36 -6.25 17.16
CA LYS A 60 9.20 -5.30 17.88
C LYS A 60 8.40 -4.43 18.84
N GLU A 61 7.20 -4.00 18.45
CA GLU A 61 6.27 -3.28 19.33
C GLU A 61 5.88 -4.13 20.54
N LEU A 62 5.43 -5.37 20.32
CA LEU A 62 5.05 -6.29 21.39
C LEU A 62 6.22 -6.69 22.29
N ALA A 63 7.41 -6.91 21.72
CA ALA A 63 8.62 -7.18 22.47
C ALA A 63 9.02 -6.00 23.35
N ASN A 64 8.96 -4.77 22.81
CA ASN A 64 9.18 -3.56 23.58
C ASN A 64 8.17 -3.45 24.73
N LEU A 65 6.87 -3.56 24.45
CA LEU A 65 5.82 -3.51 25.47
C LEU A 65 6.01 -4.56 26.57
N SER A 66 6.40 -5.77 26.22
CA SER A 66 6.66 -6.86 27.17
C SER A 66 7.91 -6.63 28.03
N SER A 67 8.84 -5.78 27.57
CA SER A 67 10.06 -5.43 28.32
C SER A 67 9.86 -4.27 29.31
N LEU A 68 8.78 -3.50 29.17
CA LEU A 68 8.50 -2.34 30.03
C LEU A 68 8.04 -2.80 31.41
N SER A 69 8.53 -2.11 32.44
CA SER A 69 7.95 -2.19 33.79
C SER A 69 6.57 -1.54 33.86
N GLN A 70 5.76 -1.88 34.87
CA GLN A 70 4.44 -1.27 35.08
C GLN A 70 4.52 0.27 35.17
N ALA A 71 5.56 0.82 35.81
CA ALA A 71 5.74 2.27 35.90
C ALA A 71 5.98 2.91 34.51
N GLN A 72 6.75 2.23 33.66
CA GLN A 72 6.98 2.68 32.28
C GLN A 72 5.71 2.56 31.43
N ILE A 73 4.96 1.46 31.54
CA ILE A 73 3.66 1.33 30.85
C ILE A 73 2.72 2.46 31.27
N ASN A 74 2.59 2.72 32.57
CA ASN A 74 1.76 3.82 33.07
C ASN A 74 2.20 5.17 32.48
N GLN A 75 3.50 5.42 32.36
CA GLN A 75 4.04 6.64 31.76
C GLN A 75 3.81 6.72 30.24
N TRP A 76 3.89 5.59 29.53
CA TRP A 76 3.68 5.53 28.07
C TRP A 76 2.22 5.74 27.70
N PHE A 77 1.32 5.18 28.49
CA PHE A 77 -0.10 5.16 28.20
C PHE A 77 -0.93 6.14 29.03
N GLN A 78 -0.31 6.98 29.86
CA GLN A 78 -1.00 7.95 30.73
C GLN A 78 -2.05 8.78 29.98
N ALA A 79 -1.69 9.33 28.82
CA ALA A 79 -2.58 10.18 28.03
C ALA A 79 -3.79 9.40 27.47
N PHE A 80 -3.60 8.13 27.11
CA PHE A 80 -4.70 7.25 26.68
C PHE A 80 -5.63 6.91 27.84
N SER A 81 -5.08 6.65 29.03
CA SER A 81 -5.85 6.33 30.24
C SER A 81 -6.67 7.51 30.78
N GLN A 82 -6.37 8.74 30.37
CA GLN A 82 -7.14 9.95 30.71
C GLN A 82 -8.38 10.16 29.83
N LEU A 83 -8.49 9.41 28.72
CA LEU A 83 -9.65 9.51 27.83
C LEU A 83 -10.86 8.85 28.47
N SER A 84 -11.98 9.56 28.48
CA SER A 84 -13.26 9.04 28.93
C SER A 84 -13.97 8.30 27.79
N LEU A 85 -14.25 7.01 27.99
CA LEU A 85 -15.01 6.16 27.07
C LEU A 85 -16.45 5.99 27.57
N SER A 86 -17.39 5.77 26.64
CA SER A 86 -18.77 5.47 27.02
C SER A 86 -18.89 4.03 27.53
N SER A 87 -19.84 3.78 28.44
CA SER A 87 -20.14 2.42 28.90
C SER A 87 -20.50 1.49 27.73
N LYS A 88 -21.13 2.01 26.66
CA LYS A 88 -21.40 1.24 25.44
C LYS A 88 -20.12 0.67 24.82
N LEU A 89 -19.05 1.47 24.73
CA LEU A 89 -17.76 1.02 24.19
C LEU A 89 -17.14 -0.09 25.05
N GLU A 90 -17.20 0.04 26.37
CA GLU A 90 -16.68 -0.96 27.32
C GLU A 90 -17.35 -2.34 27.20
N HIS A 91 -18.59 -2.38 26.70
CA HIS A 91 -19.38 -3.60 26.51
C HIS A 91 -19.30 -4.17 25.08
N LEU A 92 -18.64 -3.48 24.14
CA LEU A 92 -18.43 -4.04 22.81
C LEU A 92 -17.48 -5.24 22.85
N ASP A 93 -17.67 -6.17 21.92
CA ASP A 93 -16.70 -7.23 21.64
C ASP A 93 -15.52 -6.66 20.83
N TRP A 94 -14.69 -5.89 21.51
CA TRP A 94 -13.52 -5.24 20.92
C TRP A 94 -12.37 -6.21 20.62
N VAL A 95 -12.42 -7.45 21.13
CA VAL A 95 -11.42 -8.48 20.83
C VAL A 95 -11.69 -9.09 19.46
N ASN A 96 -12.92 -9.49 19.17
CA ASN A 96 -13.26 -10.09 17.87
C ASN A 96 -13.64 -9.05 16.80
N HIS A 97 -14.03 -7.85 17.21
CA HIS A 97 -14.42 -6.77 16.31
C HIS A 97 -13.70 -5.44 16.60
N PRO A 98 -12.34 -5.42 16.61
CA PRO A 98 -11.58 -4.22 16.95
C PRO A 98 -11.84 -3.05 16.00
N ALA A 99 -12.03 -3.31 14.70
CA ALA A 99 -12.36 -2.25 13.73
C ALA A 99 -13.67 -1.52 14.05
N ARG A 100 -14.72 -2.26 14.43
CA ARG A 100 -16.01 -1.70 14.83
C ARG A 100 -15.91 -0.89 16.13
N PHE A 101 -15.04 -1.31 17.04
CA PHE A 101 -14.75 -0.54 18.25
C PHE A 101 -14.12 0.80 17.88
N LEU A 102 -13.07 0.80 17.04
CA LEU A 102 -12.34 2.03 16.66
C LEU A 102 -13.23 3.06 15.93
N GLU A 103 -14.16 2.59 15.09
CA GLU A 103 -15.14 3.47 14.44
C GLU A 103 -16.03 4.17 15.47
N GLN A 104 -16.56 3.42 16.45
CA GLN A 104 -17.40 3.97 17.52
C GLN A 104 -16.61 4.82 18.51
N GLU A 105 -15.37 4.45 18.81
CA GLU A 105 -14.45 5.23 19.64
C GLU A 105 -14.18 6.59 18.98
N SER A 106 -13.85 6.59 17.69
CA SER A 106 -13.59 7.83 16.93
C SER A 106 -14.80 8.77 16.97
N ALA A 107 -16.02 8.24 16.78
CA ALA A 107 -17.25 9.02 16.88
C ALA A 107 -17.46 9.59 18.30
N HIS A 108 -17.26 8.77 19.34
CA HIS A 108 -17.39 9.19 20.74
C HIS A 108 -16.36 10.28 21.12
N LEU A 109 -15.10 10.10 20.75
CA LEU A 109 -14.04 11.06 21.02
C LEU A 109 -14.28 12.39 20.28
N TRP A 110 -14.87 12.35 19.09
CA TRP A 110 -15.30 13.56 18.39
C TRP A 110 -16.41 14.30 19.17
N THR A 111 -17.49 13.59 19.55
CA THR A 111 -18.63 14.19 20.25
C THR A 111 -18.29 14.71 21.64
N THR A 112 -17.24 14.18 22.26
CA THR A 112 -16.76 14.59 23.58
C THR A 112 -15.56 15.53 23.52
N HIS A 113 -15.16 15.99 22.33
CA HIS A 113 -14.02 16.88 22.11
C HIS A 113 -12.67 16.34 22.63
N GLN A 114 -12.50 15.02 22.65
CA GLN A 114 -11.28 14.33 23.10
C GLN A 114 -10.39 13.86 21.93
N LEU A 115 -10.81 14.03 20.67
CA LEU A 115 -10.08 13.51 19.52
C LEU A 115 -8.68 14.10 19.36
N ASP A 116 -8.48 15.38 19.68
CA ASP A 116 -7.15 16.01 19.59
C ASP A 116 -6.19 15.47 20.66
N ALA A 117 -6.70 15.22 21.87
CA ALA A 117 -5.93 14.57 22.93
C ALA A 117 -5.50 13.15 22.52
N PHE A 118 -6.43 12.37 21.93
CA PHE A 118 -6.12 11.05 21.38
C PHE A 118 -5.06 11.11 20.28
N ARG A 119 -5.21 12.01 19.29
CA ARG A 119 -4.25 12.16 18.18
C ARG A 119 -2.86 12.54 18.68
N LYS A 120 -2.79 13.43 19.68
CA LYS A 120 -1.54 13.77 20.34
C LYS A 120 -0.93 12.56 21.03
N ALA A 121 -1.71 11.82 21.83
CA ALA A 121 -1.24 10.61 22.52
C ALA A 121 -0.70 9.55 21.55
N ALA A 122 -1.40 9.31 20.44
CA ALA A 122 -0.97 8.38 19.39
C ALA A 122 0.32 8.83 18.68
N THR A 123 0.48 10.13 18.44
CA THR A 123 1.69 10.69 17.84
C THR A 123 2.87 10.53 18.78
N ASP A 124 2.71 10.93 20.04
CA ASP A 124 3.74 10.83 21.08
C ASP A 124 4.15 9.36 21.31
N TYR A 125 3.19 8.42 21.30
CA TYR A 125 3.46 6.99 21.38
C TYR A 125 4.29 6.50 20.18
N GLY A 126 3.88 6.85 18.96
CA GLY A 126 4.60 6.48 17.75
C GLY A 126 6.03 7.02 17.70
N ASP A 127 6.25 8.26 18.16
CA ASP A 127 7.59 8.85 18.28
C ASP A 127 8.46 8.11 19.29
N ARG A 128 7.92 7.75 20.46
CA ARG A 128 8.62 6.95 21.47
C ARG A 128 8.96 5.56 20.97
N LEU A 129 8.02 4.90 20.29
CA LEU A 129 8.27 3.57 19.73
C LEU A 129 9.39 3.63 18.68
N ARG A 130 9.37 4.63 17.79
CA ARG A 130 10.43 4.84 16.79
C ARG A 130 11.80 5.12 17.40
N SER A 131 11.87 5.79 18.56
CA SER A 131 13.16 6.11 19.19
C SER A 131 13.81 4.92 19.89
N VAL A 132 13.02 3.91 20.27
CA VAL A 132 13.53 2.69 20.95
C VAL A 132 13.68 1.49 20.01
N VAL A 133 12.95 1.48 18.89
CA VAL A 133 13.02 0.40 17.90
C VAL A 133 14.07 0.71 16.84
N SER A 134 15.12 -0.12 16.76
CA SER A 134 16.17 0.04 15.75
C SER A 134 15.65 -0.17 14.33
N VAL A 135 15.97 0.77 13.44
CA VAL A 135 15.75 0.64 12.00
C VAL A 135 16.79 -0.32 11.44
N GLU A 136 16.34 -1.39 10.79
CA GLU A 136 17.25 -2.30 10.10
C GLU A 136 17.80 -1.64 8.83
N PRO A 137 19.11 -1.80 8.56
CA PRO A 137 19.70 -1.30 7.33
C PRO A 137 19.12 -2.05 6.14
N ILE A 138 18.80 -1.31 5.08
CA ILE A 138 18.44 -1.92 3.79
C ILE A 138 19.70 -2.43 3.08
N PRO A 139 19.65 -3.59 2.41
CA PRO A 139 20.82 -4.18 1.76
C PRO A 139 21.32 -3.37 0.56
N VAL A 140 20.45 -2.53 -0.02
CA VAL A 140 20.78 -1.69 -1.17
C VAL A 140 19.82 -0.49 -1.24
N PRO A 141 20.26 0.72 -1.67
CA PRO A 141 19.38 1.89 -1.77
C PRO A 141 18.21 1.66 -2.72
N ARG A 142 17.01 2.15 -2.41
CA ARG A 142 15.79 1.80 -3.18
C ARG A 142 15.82 2.37 -4.60
N LEU A 143 15.14 1.66 -5.50
CA LEU A 143 14.96 2.06 -6.89
C LEU A 143 13.46 2.06 -7.24
N GLY A 144 12.91 3.23 -7.54
CA GLY A 144 11.59 3.37 -8.13
C GLY A 144 11.68 3.54 -9.64
N ILE A 145 10.80 2.88 -10.37
CA ILE A 145 10.69 3.00 -11.84
C ILE A 145 9.23 3.23 -12.19
N ALA A 146 8.95 4.23 -13.01
CA ALA A 146 7.63 4.47 -13.60
C ALA A 146 7.71 4.47 -15.12
N VAL A 147 6.81 3.74 -15.76
CA VAL A 147 6.65 3.69 -17.21
C VAL A 147 5.25 4.20 -17.53
N ILE A 148 5.17 5.27 -18.34
CA ILE A 148 3.89 5.95 -18.63
C ILE A 148 3.64 6.05 -20.12
N GLY A 149 2.38 6.23 -20.51
CA GLY A 149 2.04 6.61 -21.89
C GLY A 149 1.97 5.45 -22.89
N GLN A 150 1.79 4.22 -22.41
CA GLN A 150 1.57 3.05 -23.26
C GLN A 150 0.50 3.35 -24.32
N GLY A 151 0.86 3.16 -25.60
CA GLY A 151 -0.04 3.34 -26.74
C GLY A 151 -0.23 4.79 -27.22
N VAL A 152 0.37 5.79 -26.57
CA VAL A 152 0.33 7.19 -27.04
C VAL A 152 1.30 7.38 -28.22
N ALA A 153 0.79 7.77 -29.38
CA ALA A 153 1.60 7.97 -30.59
C ALA A 153 2.42 9.26 -30.57
N SER A 154 1.85 10.36 -30.07
CA SER A 154 2.52 11.64 -29.91
C SER A 154 1.90 12.45 -28.77
N TYR A 155 2.69 13.34 -28.18
CA TYR A 155 2.23 14.26 -27.13
C TYR A 155 3.09 15.53 -27.13
N ASP A 156 2.47 16.68 -27.41
CA ASP A 156 3.16 17.97 -27.52
C ASP A 156 3.27 18.72 -26.17
N GLY A 157 2.64 18.19 -25.12
CA GLY A 157 2.73 18.74 -23.77
C GLY A 157 4.06 18.40 -23.09
N SER A 158 4.37 19.13 -22.02
CA SER A 158 5.57 18.86 -21.21
C SER A 158 5.27 17.85 -20.12
N LEU A 159 6.00 16.73 -20.10
CA LEU A 159 5.93 15.71 -19.07
C LEU A 159 6.90 15.98 -17.91
N PHE A 160 6.63 15.31 -16.79
CA PHE A 160 7.45 15.27 -15.58
C PHE A 160 7.59 16.60 -14.87
N ARG A 161 6.68 17.57 -15.08
CA ARG A 161 6.82 18.96 -14.61
C ARG A 161 7.11 19.04 -13.11
N ASN A 162 6.44 18.23 -12.30
CA ASN A 162 6.63 18.18 -10.85
C ASN A 162 7.96 17.53 -10.42
N LEU A 163 8.55 16.69 -11.29
CA LEU A 163 9.81 15.98 -11.03
C LEU A 163 11.03 16.70 -11.63
N ARG A 164 10.85 17.59 -12.62
CA ARG A 164 11.95 18.31 -13.30
C ARG A 164 12.94 18.96 -12.33
N LYS A 165 12.45 19.58 -11.25
CA LYS A 165 13.29 20.25 -10.24
C LYS A 165 14.11 19.27 -9.38
N GLN A 166 13.73 18.00 -9.35
CA GLN A 166 14.33 16.99 -8.48
C GLN A 166 15.36 16.13 -9.20
N GLY A 167 15.36 16.08 -10.53
CA GLY A 167 16.18 15.15 -11.32
C GLY A 167 16.84 15.78 -12.54
N THR A 168 17.57 14.96 -13.28
CA THR A 168 18.09 15.26 -14.60
C THR A 168 17.12 14.73 -15.66
N TYR A 169 16.74 15.57 -16.60
CA TYR A 169 15.91 15.21 -17.74
C TYR A 169 16.75 14.73 -18.94
N PHE A 170 16.28 13.73 -19.65
CA PHE A 170 16.91 13.17 -20.85
C PHE A 170 15.90 13.23 -22.01
N GLY A 171 16.18 14.05 -23.02
CA GLY A 171 15.31 14.26 -24.18
C GLY A 171 15.66 13.41 -25.42
N ARG A 172 16.72 12.59 -25.34
CA ARG A 172 17.24 11.79 -26.46
C ARG A 172 17.42 10.31 -26.08
N VAL A 173 16.48 9.80 -25.29
CA VAL A 173 16.45 8.37 -24.95
C VAL A 173 16.11 7.54 -26.18
N LYS A 174 16.81 6.43 -26.36
CA LYS A 174 16.51 5.41 -27.38
C LYS A 174 15.43 4.48 -26.83
N PRO A 175 14.20 4.47 -27.39
CA PRO A 175 13.08 3.75 -26.80
C PRO A 175 13.09 2.24 -27.06
N GLU A 176 13.93 1.76 -27.99
CA GLU A 176 13.97 0.37 -28.43
C GLU A 176 14.22 -0.57 -27.26
N ASN A 177 13.36 -1.60 -27.11
CA ASN A 177 13.42 -2.60 -26.04
C ASN A 177 13.44 -2.01 -24.62
N GLY A 178 12.97 -0.76 -24.44
CA GLY A 178 13.08 -0.04 -23.17
C GLY A 178 12.47 -0.80 -21.99
N LEU A 179 11.24 -1.31 -22.12
CA LEU A 179 10.58 -2.07 -21.06
C LEU A 179 11.33 -3.36 -20.72
N GLU A 180 11.83 -4.09 -21.72
CA GLU A 180 12.61 -5.31 -21.51
C GLU A 180 13.90 -5.01 -20.75
N HIS A 181 14.60 -3.91 -21.08
CA HIS A 181 15.79 -3.47 -20.36
C HIS A 181 15.49 -3.12 -18.91
N LEU A 182 14.37 -2.43 -18.64
CA LEU A 182 13.93 -2.13 -17.28
C LEU A 182 13.63 -3.40 -16.47
N LEU A 183 12.81 -4.31 -17.03
CA LEU A 183 12.45 -5.56 -16.36
C LEU A 183 13.67 -6.46 -16.12
N THR A 184 14.60 -6.53 -17.08
CA THR A 184 15.86 -7.26 -16.94
C THR A 184 16.70 -6.68 -15.79
N ALA A 185 16.80 -5.35 -15.68
CA ALA A 185 17.55 -4.72 -14.61
C ALA A 185 16.92 -5.00 -13.22
N VAL A 186 15.59 -4.96 -13.12
CA VAL A 186 14.92 -5.34 -11.86
C VAL A 186 15.15 -6.81 -11.53
N ALA A 187 15.12 -7.71 -12.53
CA ALA A 187 15.39 -9.13 -12.34
C ALA A 187 16.83 -9.40 -11.88
N VAL A 188 17.83 -8.73 -12.47
CA VAL A 188 19.23 -8.79 -12.04
C VAL A 188 19.37 -8.36 -10.59
N ARG A 189 18.69 -7.27 -10.22
CA ARG A 189 18.70 -6.74 -8.87
C ARG A 189 17.99 -7.67 -7.87
N ALA A 190 16.88 -8.28 -8.26
CA ALA A 190 16.17 -9.28 -7.45
C ALA A 190 17.01 -10.52 -7.18
N LYS A 191 17.81 -10.94 -8.16
CA LYS A 191 18.78 -12.03 -8.00
C LYS A 191 19.94 -11.65 -7.07
N ALA A 192 20.42 -10.42 -7.15
CA ALA A 192 21.53 -9.94 -6.34
C ALA A 192 21.15 -9.70 -4.87
N TYR A 193 19.90 -9.29 -4.60
CA TYR A 193 19.41 -8.95 -3.27
C TYR A 193 18.08 -9.67 -2.96
N PRO A 194 18.09 -11.00 -2.80
CA PRO A 194 16.86 -11.75 -2.60
C PRO A 194 16.21 -11.41 -1.26
N VAL A 195 15.12 -10.63 -1.30
CA VAL A 195 14.29 -10.27 -0.15
C VAL A 195 12.84 -10.61 -0.49
N PRO A 196 12.09 -11.31 0.39
CA PRO A 196 10.67 -11.59 0.17
C PRO A 196 9.89 -10.31 -0.07
N TYR A 197 9.15 -10.23 -1.19
CA TYR A 197 8.46 -9.01 -1.63
C TYR A 197 9.39 -7.79 -1.77
N GLY A 198 10.68 -8.00 -2.01
CA GLY A 198 11.67 -6.92 -2.15
C GLY A 198 11.67 -6.26 -3.53
N HIS A 199 11.12 -6.93 -4.56
CA HIS A 199 11.17 -6.48 -5.94
C HIS A 199 9.80 -6.65 -6.60
N TRP A 200 9.23 -5.56 -7.08
CA TRP A 200 7.86 -5.52 -7.57
C TRP A 200 7.76 -5.07 -9.01
N TYR A 201 6.82 -5.68 -9.72
CA TYR A 201 6.28 -5.20 -10.99
C TYR A 201 4.77 -5.04 -10.88
N VAL A 202 4.32 -3.80 -10.91
CA VAL A 202 2.90 -3.43 -10.98
C VAL A 202 2.58 -3.09 -12.42
N ASP A 203 1.63 -3.80 -13.02
CA ASP A 203 1.17 -3.53 -14.38
C ASP A 203 -0.31 -3.11 -14.37
N GLY A 204 -0.59 -1.92 -14.94
CA GLY A 204 -1.94 -1.39 -15.07
C GLY A 204 -2.78 -2.07 -16.16
N GLY A 205 -2.22 -2.97 -16.96
CA GLY A 205 -2.90 -3.64 -18.07
C GLY A 205 -2.45 -5.09 -18.20
N GLN A 206 -1.96 -5.44 -19.40
CA GLN A 206 -1.34 -6.73 -19.66
C GLN A 206 0.14 -6.69 -19.29
N ALA A 207 0.54 -7.52 -18.33
CA ALA A 207 1.95 -7.61 -17.98
C ALA A 207 2.78 -8.15 -19.14
N ALA A 208 3.97 -7.57 -19.28
CA ALA A 208 5.02 -8.12 -20.11
C ALA A 208 5.67 -9.35 -19.42
N ASP A 209 6.39 -10.14 -20.21
CA ASP A 209 7.22 -11.22 -19.69
C ASP A 209 8.25 -10.68 -18.69
N HIS A 210 8.30 -11.29 -17.51
CA HIS A 210 9.15 -10.85 -16.41
C HIS A 210 9.66 -12.04 -15.59
N SER A 211 10.67 -11.78 -14.77
CA SER A 211 11.27 -12.81 -13.92
C SER A 211 10.32 -13.25 -12.80
N PRO A 212 10.24 -14.56 -12.48
CA PRO A 212 9.47 -15.05 -11.34
C PRO A 212 10.06 -14.64 -9.98
N LEU A 213 11.26 -14.03 -9.96
CA LEU A 213 11.87 -13.45 -8.75
C LEU A 213 11.18 -12.15 -8.30
N MET A 214 10.27 -11.61 -9.10
CA MET A 214 9.56 -10.38 -8.81
C MET A 214 8.13 -10.70 -8.35
N THR A 215 7.66 -9.99 -7.32
CA THR A 215 6.24 -9.97 -6.99
C THR A 215 5.50 -9.17 -8.06
N CYS A 216 4.47 -9.76 -8.67
CA CYS A 216 3.71 -9.11 -9.73
C CYS A 216 2.24 -8.94 -9.35
N VAL A 217 1.70 -7.75 -9.62
CA VAL A 217 0.27 -7.44 -9.49
C VAL A 217 -0.19 -6.78 -10.78
N GLN A 218 -1.21 -7.36 -11.42
CA GLN A 218 -1.60 -7.03 -12.78
C GLN A 218 -3.09 -6.76 -12.86
N TYR A 219 -3.46 -5.63 -13.47
CA TYR A 219 -4.85 -5.21 -13.57
C TYR A 219 -5.71 -6.17 -14.41
N GLN A 220 -5.18 -6.67 -15.52
CA GLN A 220 -5.89 -7.58 -16.41
C GLN A 220 -6.04 -8.98 -15.79
N ALA A 221 -5.00 -9.48 -15.10
CA ALA A 221 -5.08 -10.80 -14.44
C ALA A 221 -6.14 -10.81 -13.32
N LEU A 222 -6.41 -9.65 -12.71
CA LEU A 222 -7.45 -9.48 -11.69
C LEU A 222 -8.85 -9.22 -12.26
N GLU A 223 -9.06 -9.27 -13.59
CA GLU A 223 -10.39 -9.11 -14.20
C GLU A 223 -11.46 -10.02 -13.56
N PRO A 224 -11.24 -11.33 -13.34
CA PRO A 224 -12.26 -12.18 -12.71
C PRO A 224 -12.64 -11.73 -11.30
N VAL A 225 -11.65 -11.29 -10.51
CA VAL A 225 -11.84 -10.79 -9.14
C VAL A 225 -12.60 -9.46 -9.16
N ARG A 226 -12.25 -8.56 -10.07
CA ARG A 226 -12.95 -7.28 -10.27
C ARG A 226 -14.41 -7.49 -10.69
N VAL A 227 -14.67 -8.43 -11.60
CA VAL A 227 -16.04 -8.79 -12.02
C VAL A 227 -16.84 -9.36 -10.85
N ALA A 228 -16.26 -10.28 -10.07
CA ALA A 228 -16.92 -10.83 -8.89
C ALA A 228 -17.26 -9.73 -7.86
N LEU A 229 -16.31 -8.82 -7.62
CA LEU A 229 -16.49 -7.69 -6.70
C LEU A 229 -17.57 -6.72 -7.18
N LEU A 230 -17.60 -6.35 -8.46
CA LEU A 230 -18.62 -5.45 -9.00
C LEU A 230 -20.03 -6.06 -8.89
N LYS A 231 -20.17 -7.37 -9.15
CA LYS A 231 -21.42 -8.11 -8.94
C LYS A 231 -21.85 -8.12 -7.48
N TYR A 232 -20.90 -8.31 -6.56
CA TYR A 232 -21.16 -8.23 -5.13
C TYR A 232 -21.65 -6.83 -4.73
N MET A 233 -20.95 -5.77 -5.16
CA MET A 233 -21.34 -4.39 -4.88
C MET A 233 -22.73 -4.07 -5.41
N GLN A 234 -23.05 -4.49 -6.64
CA GLN A 234 -24.37 -4.29 -7.22
C GLN A 234 -25.46 -4.95 -6.37
N LYS A 235 -25.27 -6.22 -6.00
CA LYS A 235 -26.21 -6.96 -5.18
C LYS A 235 -26.46 -6.30 -3.82
N GLU A 236 -25.41 -5.78 -3.17
CA GLU A 236 -25.55 -5.08 -1.89
C GLU A 236 -26.29 -3.75 -2.04
N ILE A 237 -25.97 -2.96 -3.08
CA ILE A 237 -26.64 -1.66 -3.35
C ILE A 237 -28.14 -1.83 -3.62
N GLU A 238 -28.56 -2.95 -4.21
CA GLU A 238 -29.97 -3.26 -4.48
C GLU A 238 -30.77 -3.63 -3.20
N GLN A 239 -30.10 -3.86 -2.06
CA GLN A 239 -30.80 -4.20 -0.81
C GLN A 239 -31.46 -2.98 -0.15
N PRO A 240 -32.73 -3.08 0.30
CA PRO A 240 -33.39 -1.99 1.01
C PRO A 240 -32.63 -1.59 2.28
N GLY A 241 -32.34 -0.31 2.42
CA GLY A 241 -31.62 0.24 3.58
C GLY A 241 -30.11 0.23 3.46
N MET A 242 -29.53 -0.26 2.35
CA MET A 242 -28.08 -0.26 2.16
C MET A 242 -27.52 1.15 1.98
N GLY A 243 -26.74 1.59 2.96
CA GLY A 243 -26.01 2.87 2.92
C GLY A 243 -24.54 2.72 2.51
N PRO A 244 -23.87 3.82 2.10
CA PRO A 244 -22.46 3.80 1.70
C PRO A 244 -21.50 3.29 2.78
N GLU A 245 -21.74 3.62 4.05
CA GLU A 245 -20.90 3.16 5.17
C GLU A 245 -21.06 1.66 5.46
N GLU A 246 -22.27 1.14 5.27
CA GLU A 246 -22.53 -0.29 5.44
C GLU A 246 -21.90 -1.09 4.31
N LEU A 247 -22.02 -0.62 3.07
CA LEU A 247 -21.29 -1.20 1.93
C LEU A 247 -19.77 -1.19 2.17
N ARG A 248 -19.20 -0.07 2.63
CA ARG A 248 -17.77 0.01 2.98
C ARG A 248 -17.39 -1.03 4.05
N THR A 249 -18.23 -1.19 5.06
CA THR A 249 -18.03 -2.18 6.13
C THR A 249 -18.08 -3.61 5.60
N ASN A 250 -19.00 -3.90 4.68
CA ASN A 250 -19.15 -5.21 4.06
C ASN A 250 -17.94 -5.52 3.16
N LEU A 251 -17.53 -4.56 2.33
CA LEU A 251 -16.34 -4.67 1.47
C LEU A 251 -15.05 -4.92 2.27
N ALA A 252 -14.89 -4.28 3.43
CA ALA A 252 -13.72 -4.48 4.29
C ALA A 252 -13.62 -5.90 4.89
N ARG A 253 -14.73 -6.66 4.89
CA ARG A 253 -14.79 -8.03 5.43
C ARG A 253 -14.55 -9.11 4.37
N LEU A 254 -14.61 -8.78 3.09
CA LEU A 254 -14.42 -9.75 2.01
C LEU A 254 -13.06 -10.43 2.14
N LEU A 255 -13.08 -11.76 2.05
CA LEU A 255 -11.92 -12.63 1.98
C LEU A 255 -11.59 -12.93 0.51
N PRO A 256 -10.34 -13.34 0.20
CA PRO A 256 -9.99 -13.80 -1.15
C PRO A 256 -10.92 -14.91 -1.67
N SER A 257 -11.36 -15.82 -0.80
CA SER A 257 -12.31 -16.88 -1.14
C SER A 257 -13.67 -16.36 -1.62
N ASP A 258 -14.14 -15.25 -1.06
CA ASP A 258 -15.45 -14.66 -1.42
C ASP A 258 -15.45 -14.13 -2.86
N LEU A 259 -14.26 -13.92 -3.43
CA LEU A 259 -14.04 -13.42 -4.79
C LEU A 259 -13.40 -14.49 -5.70
N GLY A 260 -13.38 -15.76 -5.26
CA GLY A 260 -12.92 -16.89 -6.07
C GLY A 260 -11.41 -17.08 -6.14
N MET A 261 -10.65 -16.59 -5.15
CA MET A 261 -9.18 -16.68 -5.09
C MET A 261 -8.65 -17.88 -4.28
N ASP A 262 -9.42 -18.95 -4.10
CA ASP A 262 -9.13 -20.09 -3.20
C ASP A 262 -7.84 -20.89 -3.51
N LYS A 263 -7.14 -20.59 -4.61
CA LYS A 263 -6.05 -21.42 -5.17
C LYS A 263 -4.76 -20.65 -5.48
N ALA A 264 -4.66 -19.38 -5.11
CA ALA A 264 -3.57 -18.52 -5.60
C ALA A 264 -2.22 -18.68 -4.85
N GLY A 265 -2.18 -19.47 -3.77
CA GLY A 265 -0.94 -20.01 -3.18
C GLY A 265 -0.16 -19.04 -2.28
N ASP A 266 -0.40 -17.74 -2.37
CA ASP A 266 0.20 -16.70 -1.53
C ASP A 266 -0.89 -15.89 -0.81
N ALA A 267 -1.24 -16.31 0.41
CA ALA A 267 -2.29 -15.69 1.20
C ALA A 267 -2.04 -14.20 1.52
N VAL A 268 -0.78 -13.77 1.61
CA VAL A 268 -0.42 -12.36 1.85
C VAL A 268 -0.74 -11.54 0.61
N LEU A 269 -0.31 -12.01 -0.56
CA LEU A 269 -0.57 -11.34 -1.83
C LEU A 269 -2.06 -11.35 -2.19
N ASP A 270 -2.76 -12.46 -1.96
CA ASP A 270 -4.19 -12.58 -2.21
C ASP A 270 -4.99 -11.59 -1.37
N ARG A 271 -4.70 -11.53 -0.06
CA ARG A 271 -5.32 -10.55 0.84
C ARG A 271 -4.97 -9.12 0.43
N PHE A 272 -3.74 -8.88 -0.02
CA PHE A 272 -3.32 -7.57 -0.53
C PHE A 272 -4.14 -7.16 -1.76
N GLN A 273 -4.29 -8.04 -2.75
CA GLN A 273 -5.04 -7.78 -3.97
C GLN A 273 -6.53 -7.49 -3.71
N VAL A 274 -7.17 -8.24 -2.80
CA VAL A 274 -8.54 -7.92 -2.37
C VAL A 274 -8.62 -6.53 -1.76
N LYS A 275 -7.72 -6.19 -0.82
CA LYS A 275 -7.70 -4.86 -0.19
C LYS A 275 -7.44 -3.73 -1.17
N LEU A 276 -6.62 -3.95 -2.21
CA LEU A 276 -6.43 -2.96 -3.27
C LEU A 276 -7.77 -2.60 -3.92
N LEU A 277 -8.58 -3.61 -4.24
CA LEU A 277 -9.85 -3.46 -4.95
C LEU A 277 -11.00 -2.96 -4.06
N THR A 278 -10.98 -3.29 -2.76
CA THR A 278 -12.06 -2.91 -1.84
C THR A 278 -11.82 -1.58 -1.11
N GLU A 279 -10.56 -1.19 -0.89
CA GLU A 279 -10.19 0.04 -0.17
C GLU A 279 -9.78 1.17 -1.12
N GLY A 280 -9.31 0.84 -2.33
CA GLY A 280 -8.91 1.81 -3.34
C GLY A 280 -10.08 2.27 -4.21
N SER A 281 -10.49 3.52 -4.06
CA SER A 281 -11.55 4.11 -4.89
C SER A 281 -11.19 4.05 -6.38
N GLY A 282 -12.02 3.40 -7.19
CA GLY A 282 -11.88 3.34 -8.65
C GLY A 282 -10.88 2.29 -9.16
N THR A 283 -10.16 1.59 -8.28
CA THR A 283 -9.18 0.55 -8.65
C THR A 283 -9.78 -0.68 -9.32
N GLN A 284 -11.09 -0.86 -9.21
CA GLN A 284 -11.88 -1.90 -9.84
C GLN A 284 -12.30 -1.56 -11.28
N ILE A 285 -12.18 -0.29 -11.68
CA ILE A 285 -12.68 0.26 -12.94
C ILE A 285 -11.58 0.90 -13.80
N PHE A 286 -10.62 1.58 -13.17
CA PHE A 286 -9.58 2.35 -13.86
C PHE A 286 -8.19 1.80 -13.56
N SER A 287 -7.50 1.37 -14.62
CA SER A 287 -6.13 0.84 -14.60
C SER A 287 -5.10 1.83 -14.04
N THR A 288 -5.23 3.12 -14.36
CA THR A 288 -4.31 4.16 -13.86
C THR A 288 -4.42 4.33 -12.35
N THR A 289 -5.66 4.37 -11.82
CA THR A 289 -5.93 4.40 -10.39
C THR A 289 -5.46 3.13 -9.70
N PHE A 290 -5.69 1.97 -10.31
CA PHE A 290 -5.15 0.70 -9.82
C PHE A 290 -3.63 0.71 -9.70
N ALA A 291 -2.91 1.11 -10.75
CA ALA A 291 -1.45 1.15 -10.75
C ALA A 291 -0.90 2.13 -9.69
N GLN A 292 -1.50 3.32 -9.60
CA GLN A 292 -1.12 4.33 -8.60
C GLN A 292 -1.38 3.84 -7.16
N TRP A 293 -2.56 3.27 -6.90
CA TRP A 293 -2.94 2.79 -5.57
C TRP A 293 -2.06 1.60 -5.15
N THR A 294 -1.83 0.67 -6.07
CA THR A 294 -0.96 -0.49 -5.85
C THR A 294 0.46 -0.06 -5.52
N ALA A 295 1.01 0.91 -6.25
CA ALA A 295 2.34 1.45 -5.97
C ALA A 295 2.43 2.05 -4.55
N ARG A 296 1.43 2.86 -4.16
CA ARG A 296 1.35 3.44 -2.81
C ARG A 296 1.29 2.36 -1.74
N GLU A 297 0.41 1.37 -1.90
CA GLU A 297 0.20 0.34 -0.89
C GLU A 297 1.39 -0.64 -0.81
N ALA A 298 2.04 -0.96 -1.94
CA ALA A 298 3.28 -1.73 -1.94
C ALA A 298 4.40 -0.99 -1.20
N LEU A 299 4.60 0.31 -1.48
CA LEU A 299 5.58 1.13 -0.75
C LEU A 299 5.28 1.22 0.74
N ARG A 300 4.02 1.43 1.12
CA ARG A 300 3.60 1.57 2.52
C ARG A 300 3.74 0.27 3.30
N ARG A 301 3.32 -0.86 2.70
CA ARG A 301 3.15 -2.13 3.40
C ARG A 301 4.31 -3.09 3.18
N ALA A 302 4.80 -3.26 1.96
CA ALA A 302 5.90 -4.17 1.64
C ALA A 302 7.28 -3.48 1.69
N GLN A 303 7.32 -2.15 1.53
CA GLN A 303 8.54 -1.34 1.53
C GLN A 303 9.67 -1.87 0.62
N PRO A 304 9.38 -2.19 -0.66
CA PRO A 304 10.31 -2.91 -1.52
C PRO A 304 11.62 -2.15 -1.77
N LEU A 305 12.66 -2.91 -2.10
CA LEU A 305 13.95 -2.41 -2.59
C LEU A 305 13.85 -1.92 -4.04
N THR A 306 12.92 -2.46 -4.82
CA THR A 306 12.67 -2.04 -6.20
C THR A 306 11.21 -2.13 -6.54
N LEU A 307 10.66 -1.06 -7.11
CA LEU A 307 9.27 -1.02 -7.55
C LEU A 307 9.20 -0.43 -8.96
N LEU A 308 8.85 -1.28 -9.93
CA LEU A 308 8.51 -0.86 -11.28
C LEU A 308 6.99 -0.79 -11.42
N VAL A 309 6.49 0.35 -11.85
CA VAL A 309 5.06 0.58 -12.11
C VAL A 309 4.89 0.97 -13.57
N ARG A 310 4.13 0.17 -14.33
CA ARG A 310 3.76 0.50 -15.70
C ARG A 310 2.28 0.89 -15.75
N PHE A 311 2.03 2.13 -16.15
CA PHE A 311 0.69 2.66 -16.29
C PHE A 311 0.14 2.32 -17.67
N ALA A 312 -0.94 1.55 -17.70
CA ALA A 312 -1.67 1.23 -18.93
C ALA A 312 -2.86 2.19 -19.14
N PRO A 313 -3.38 2.30 -20.37
CA PRO A 313 -4.54 3.14 -20.63
C PRO A 313 -5.76 2.70 -19.83
N ARG A 314 -6.47 3.66 -19.25
CA ARG A 314 -7.80 3.45 -18.66
C ARG A 314 -8.88 3.59 -19.71
N GLN A 315 -10.01 2.95 -19.44
CA GLN A 315 -11.24 3.22 -20.17
C GLN A 315 -11.73 4.66 -19.94
N ARG A 316 -12.49 5.18 -20.90
CA ARG A 316 -13.22 6.43 -20.74
C ARG A 316 -14.22 6.34 -19.60
N GLN A 317 -14.42 7.47 -18.92
CA GLN A 317 -15.43 7.59 -17.89
C GLN A 317 -16.82 7.41 -18.51
N ARG A 318 -17.66 6.61 -17.84
CA ARG A 318 -19.07 6.39 -18.16
C ARG A 318 -19.92 6.62 -16.91
N PRO A 319 -21.25 6.79 -17.03
CA PRO A 319 -22.13 6.83 -15.88
C PRO A 319 -21.91 5.64 -14.93
N MET A 320 -21.95 5.88 -13.62
CA MET A 320 -21.60 4.87 -12.61
C MET A 320 -22.43 3.58 -12.76
N ASN A 321 -23.72 3.69 -13.07
CA ASN A 321 -24.59 2.53 -13.26
C ASN A 321 -24.13 1.63 -14.43
N GLU A 322 -23.54 2.21 -15.47
CA GLU A 322 -22.98 1.45 -16.59
C GLU A 322 -21.65 0.76 -16.21
N LEU A 323 -20.83 1.43 -15.40
CA LEU A 323 -19.56 0.88 -14.92
C LEU A 323 -19.78 -0.26 -13.93
N LEU A 324 -20.79 -0.16 -13.06
CA LEU A 324 -21.14 -1.19 -12.09
C LEU A 324 -21.83 -2.40 -12.72
N SER A 325 -22.62 -2.20 -13.79
CA SER A 325 -23.33 -3.30 -14.48
C SER A 325 -22.41 -4.22 -15.29
N GLY A 326 -21.13 -3.87 -15.46
CA GLY A 326 -20.15 -4.72 -16.14
C GLY A 326 -20.47 -4.98 -17.61
N SER A 327 -21.22 -4.08 -18.28
CA SER A 327 -21.65 -4.26 -19.67
C SER A 327 -20.44 -4.48 -20.60
N HIS A 328 -20.27 -5.72 -21.05
CA HIS A 328 -19.08 -6.35 -21.65
C HIS A 328 -18.65 -5.85 -23.05
N GLY A 329 -18.84 -4.58 -23.39
CA GLY A 329 -18.25 -4.01 -24.61
C GLY A 329 -16.75 -3.76 -24.45
N ASN A 330 -15.96 -3.87 -25.52
CA ASN A 330 -14.58 -3.37 -25.54
C ASN A 330 -14.62 -1.87 -25.19
N PRO A 331 -14.12 -1.46 -24.01
CA PRO A 331 -14.23 -0.08 -23.60
C PRO A 331 -13.32 0.78 -24.46
N GLU A 332 -13.82 1.95 -24.86
CA GLU A 332 -12.99 2.94 -25.53
C GLU A 332 -11.94 3.46 -24.54
N LEU A 333 -10.67 3.41 -24.95
CA LEU A 333 -9.54 3.81 -24.12
C LEU A 333 -9.30 5.32 -24.22
N ASP A 334 -8.93 5.93 -23.10
CA ASP A 334 -8.56 7.35 -23.00
C ASP A 334 -7.03 7.48 -22.87
N LEU A 335 -6.31 7.35 -23.99
CA LEU A 335 -4.84 7.33 -24.01
C LEU A 335 -4.23 8.60 -23.40
N ILE A 336 -4.73 9.78 -23.78
CA ILE A 336 -4.19 11.07 -23.33
C ILE A 336 -4.57 11.36 -21.88
N GLY A 337 -5.82 11.10 -21.49
CA GLY A 337 -6.21 11.22 -20.09
C GLY A 337 -5.41 10.28 -19.18
N SER A 338 -5.12 9.07 -19.67
CA SER A 338 -4.28 8.11 -18.94
C SER A 338 -2.84 8.58 -18.79
N LEU A 339 -2.26 9.22 -19.81
CA LEU A 339 -0.92 9.80 -19.73
C LEU A 339 -0.85 10.92 -18.68
N ILE A 340 -1.86 11.78 -18.62
CA ILE A 340 -1.95 12.86 -17.62
C ILE A 340 -2.06 12.27 -16.20
N ASP A 341 -2.93 11.28 -16.02
CA ASP A 341 -3.07 10.57 -14.75
C ASP A 341 -1.75 9.90 -14.34
N ALA A 342 -1.05 9.27 -15.28
CA ALA A 342 0.21 8.57 -15.06
C ALA A 342 1.39 9.51 -14.74
N ASP A 343 1.46 10.69 -15.36
CA ASP A 343 2.47 11.72 -15.03
C ASP A 343 2.30 12.18 -13.57
N MET A 344 1.05 12.42 -13.14
CA MET A 344 0.73 12.73 -11.75
C MET A 344 0.96 11.53 -10.81
N GLY A 345 0.55 10.33 -11.23
CA GLY A 345 0.76 9.09 -10.48
C GLY A 345 2.24 8.80 -10.24
N THR A 346 3.09 9.10 -11.21
CA THR A 346 4.55 9.03 -11.08
C THR A 346 5.08 9.98 -10.00
N TYR A 347 4.58 11.22 -9.97
CA TYR A 347 4.98 12.16 -8.93
C TYR A 347 4.61 11.65 -7.53
N TYR A 348 3.41 11.08 -7.37
CA TYR A 348 3.00 10.44 -6.11
C TYR A 348 3.82 9.19 -5.79
N HIS A 349 4.19 8.39 -6.78
CA HIS A 349 5.10 7.25 -6.59
C HIS A 349 6.41 7.73 -5.96
N TRP A 350 7.06 8.73 -6.55
CA TRP A 350 8.28 9.32 -6.00
C TRP A 350 8.08 9.86 -4.57
N ILE A 351 7.03 10.66 -4.31
CA ILE A 351 6.77 11.19 -2.95
C ILE A 351 6.62 10.05 -1.93
N ASN A 352 5.90 8.98 -2.26
CA ASN A 352 5.70 7.87 -1.35
C ASN A 352 7.01 7.10 -1.09
N GLN A 353 7.87 6.95 -2.09
CA GLN A 353 9.21 6.39 -1.90
C GLN A 353 10.03 7.26 -0.95
N GLN A 354 9.93 8.59 -1.05
CA GLN A 354 10.67 9.50 -0.18
C GLN A 354 10.27 9.44 1.30
N ARG A 355 9.11 8.83 1.64
CA ARG A 355 8.66 8.62 3.02
C ARG A 355 9.32 7.42 3.71
N LEU A 356 10.03 6.58 2.96
CA LEU A 356 10.71 5.41 3.50
C LEU A 356 12.09 5.79 4.08
N SER A 357 12.57 5.00 5.03
CA SER A 357 13.93 5.16 5.58
C SER A 357 15.00 4.95 4.50
N GLY A 358 16.07 5.75 4.50
CA GLY A 358 17.11 5.67 3.48
C GLY A 358 16.74 6.33 2.14
N SER A 359 15.70 7.17 2.12
CA SER A 359 15.23 7.84 0.90
C SER A 359 16.22 8.85 0.32
N GLU A 360 17.15 9.35 1.13
CA GLU A 360 18.25 10.23 0.74
C GLU A 360 19.26 9.56 -0.21
N HIS A 361 19.34 8.23 -0.15
CA HIS A 361 20.20 7.43 -1.03
C HIS A 361 19.41 6.76 -2.17
N SER A 362 18.10 6.89 -2.17
CA SER A 362 17.24 6.21 -3.15
C SER A 362 17.25 6.92 -4.50
N SER A 363 17.00 6.14 -5.54
CA SER A 363 16.92 6.62 -6.91
C SER A 363 15.54 6.37 -7.53
N PHE A 364 15.20 7.17 -8.54
CA PHE A 364 13.92 7.10 -9.23
C PHE A 364 14.09 7.39 -10.72
N LEU A 365 13.51 6.55 -11.58
CA LEU A 365 13.51 6.70 -13.03
C LEU A 365 12.05 6.77 -13.52
N VAL A 366 11.74 7.74 -14.37
CA VAL A 366 10.50 7.74 -15.15
C VAL A 366 10.81 7.79 -16.64
N TRP A 367 10.08 7.02 -17.43
CA TRP A 367 10.19 6.98 -18.88
C TRP A 367 8.82 7.07 -19.56
N PHE A 368 8.75 7.88 -20.62
CA PHE A 368 7.60 7.92 -21.52
C PHE A 368 7.72 6.78 -22.54
N GLU A 369 6.92 5.73 -22.36
CA GLU A 369 7.01 4.47 -23.07
C GLU A 369 6.96 4.66 -24.59
N GLY A 370 7.96 4.10 -25.29
CA GLY A 370 8.09 4.22 -26.74
C GLY A 370 8.69 5.55 -27.22
N HIS A 371 9.02 6.47 -26.31
CA HIS A 371 9.49 7.83 -26.65
C HIS A 371 10.86 8.15 -26.06
N SER A 372 11.46 9.25 -26.55
CA SER A 372 12.80 9.69 -26.17
C SER A 372 12.88 10.49 -24.87
N GLN A 373 11.82 10.51 -24.07
CA GLN A 373 11.77 11.33 -22.86
C GLN A 373 11.87 10.46 -21.61
N ALA A 374 12.85 10.76 -20.76
CA ALA A 374 12.96 10.20 -19.41
C ALA A 374 13.45 11.24 -18.41
N LEU A 375 13.28 10.95 -17.12
CA LEU A 375 13.85 11.74 -16.04
C LEU A 375 14.39 10.81 -14.95
N VAL A 376 15.57 11.14 -14.44
CA VAL A 376 16.23 10.40 -13.35
C VAL A 376 16.46 11.31 -12.15
N ILE A 377 16.08 10.83 -10.98
CA ILE A 377 16.44 11.40 -9.68
C ILE A 377 17.39 10.40 -9.04
N ALA A 378 18.65 10.78 -8.85
CA ALA A 378 19.65 9.94 -8.19
C ALA A 378 20.66 10.83 -7.45
N PRO A 379 21.27 10.34 -6.34
CA PRO A 379 22.31 11.10 -5.64
C PRO A 379 23.53 11.47 -6.52
N SER A 380 23.80 10.67 -7.53
CA SER A 380 24.91 10.85 -8.48
C SER A 380 24.66 11.87 -9.59
N LEU A 381 23.43 12.39 -9.72
CA LEU A 381 23.02 13.24 -10.84
C LEU A 381 22.58 14.64 -10.41
N PRO A 382 22.85 15.68 -11.22
CA PRO A 382 22.46 17.05 -10.91
C PRO A 382 20.94 17.23 -10.97
N ARG A 383 20.38 17.94 -9.99
CA ARG A 383 18.95 18.28 -9.93
C ARG A 383 18.64 19.47 -10.85
N GLY A 384 17.49 19.44 -11.53
CA GLY A 384 17.05 20.55 -12.37
C GLY A 384 17.85 20.71 -13.67
N ALA A 385 18.63 19.69 -14.05
CA ALA A 385 19.48 19.70 -15.23
C ALA A 385 18.82 18.97 -16.41
N GLU A 386 19.38 19.17 -17.60
CA GLU A 386 18.99 18.48 -18.83
C GLU A 386 20.23 17.93 -19.54
N SER A 387 20.11 16.69 -20.03
CA SER A 387 21.12 16.02 -20.82
C SER A 387 20.64 15.88 -22.27
N ASN A 388 21.50 16.34 -23.20
CA ASN A 388 21.31 16.23 -24.64
C ASN A 388 22.06 15.05 -25.26
N SER A 389 22.62 14.17 -24.43
CA SER A 389 23.32 12.97 -24.89
C SER A 389 22.31 11.90 -25.28
N ALA A 390 22.57 11.22 -26.40
CA ALA A 390 21.79 10.03 -26.77
C ALA A 390 22.16 8.88 -25.82
N ILE A 391 21.16 8.21 -25.26
CA ILE A 391 21.34 7.15 -24.25
C ILE A 391 20.22 6.13 -24.37
N ASP A 392 20.48 4.85 -24.11
CA ASP A 392 19.41 3.85 -23.99
C ASP A 392 18.97 3.64 -22.53
N LEU A 393 17.88 2.89 -22.29
CA LEU A 393 17.43 2.66 -20.91
C LEU A 393 18.35 1.76 -20.09
N ARG A 394 19.15 0.89 -20.70
CA ARG A 394 20.12 0.06 -19.97
C ARG A 394 21.22 0.93 -19.38
N GLU A 395 21.77 1.83 -20.17
CA GLU A 395 22.74 2.83 -19.75
C GLU A 395 22.14 3.78 -18.71
N LEU A 396 20.90 4.24 -18.93
CA LEU A 396 20.22 5.16 -18.01
C LEU A 396 19.97 4.54 -16.63
N ILE A 397 19.56 3.26 -16.57
CA ILE A 397 19.42 2.54 -15.29
C ILE A 397 20.78 2.41 -14.59
N SER A 398 21.85 2.11 -15.34
CA SER A 398 23.19 1.98 -14.79
C SER A 398 23.65 3.29 -14.12
N LEU A 399 23.35 4.44 -14.71
CA LEU A 399 23.57 5.76 -14.09
C LEU A 399 22.71 5.98 -12.84
N THR A 400 21.49 5.43 -12.83
CA THR A 400 20.52 5.59 -11.75
C THR A 400 20.93 4.82 -10.49
N THR A 401 21.54 3.65 -10.65
CA THR A 401 21.94 2.75 -9.55
C THR A 401 23.44 2.77 -9.24
N GLY A 402 24.17 3.75 -9.80
CA GLY A 402 25.63 3.86 -9.85
C GLY A 402 26.39 3.46 -8.59
#